data_AF-A0A836W3A6-F1
#
_entry.id   AF-A0A836W3A6-F1
#
_cell.length_a   1.000
_cell.length_b   1.000
_cell.length_c   1.000
_cell.angle_alpha   90.00
_cell.angle_beta   90.00
_cell.angle_gamma   90.00
#
_symmetry.space_group_name_H-M   'P 1'
#
loop_
_entity.id
_entity.type
_entity.pdbx_description
1 polymer ?
#
loop_
_entity_poly.entity_id
_entity_poly.type
_entity_poly.pdbx_seq_one_letter_code
_entity_poly.pdbx_strand_id
1 'polypeptide(L)'
;MKIFGYVLKIVLLPFALLYGIVMEIRNGLYAAGILKTHRFAVPVISVGNLTTGGTGKTPFTIYLASLLKERYPRLTVVSRGYGRKSKGLQVVSNGNRILLSPKASGDEPSLIAHKLSATPVLVA
;
A
#
# COMPACT_ATOMS: atom_id res chain seq x y z
N MET A 1 -1.54 33.47 7.56
CA MET A 1 -1.41 32.02 7.25
C MET A 1 -0.92 31.17 8.43
N LYS A 2 0.09 31.57 9.22
CA LYS A 2 0.61 30.77 10.35
C LYS A 2 -0.37 30.62 11.54
N ILE A 3 -1.07 31.68 11.92
CA ILE A 3 -2.05 31.68 13.05
C ILE A 3 -3.18 30.69 12.82
N PHE A 4 -3.74 30.65 11.60
CA PHE A 4 -4.77 29.69 11.20
C PHE A 4 -4.30 28.23 11.36
N GLY A 5 -3.06 27.94 10.98
CA GLY A 5 -2.47 26.61 11.15
C GLY A 5 -2.32 26.19 12.62
N TYR A 6 -2.02 27.11 13.53
CA TYR A 6 -1.95 26.83 14.96
C TYR A 6 -3.33 26.54 15.56
N VAL A 7 -4.33 27.36 15.23
CA VAL A 7 -5.71 27.14 15.67
C VAL A 7 -6.22 25.78 15.19
N LEU A 8 -5.99 25.44 13.93
CA LEU A 8 -6.38 24.15 13.36
C LEU A 8 -5.69 22.97 14.08
N LYS A 9 -4.40 23.09 14.40
CA LYS A 9 -3.68 22.06 15.17
C LYS A 9 -4.27 21.84 16.55
N ILE A 10 -4.62 22.90 17.27
CA ILE A 10 -5.23 22.81 18.61
C ILE A 10 -6.59 22.11 18.52
N VAL A 11 -7.41 22.50 17.55
CA VAL A 11 -8.74 21.90 17.33
C VAL A 11 -8.63 20.43 16.94
N LEU A 12 -7.64 20.04 16.12
CA LEU A 12 -7.45 18.66 15.68
C LEU A 12 -6.70 17.79 16.70
N LEU A 13 -6.02 18.38 17.70
CA LEU A 13 -5.27 17.66 18.71
C LEU A 13 -6.09 16.60 19.48
N PRO A 14 -7.30 16.89 20.00
CA PRO A 14 -8.10 15.86 20.67
C PRO A 14 -8.46 14.69 19.75
N PHE A 15 -8.73 14.96 18.46
CA PHE A 15 -8.98 13.91 17.46
C PHE A 15 -7.73 13.09 17.16
N ALA A 16 -6.56 13.73 17.12
CA ALA A 16 -5.28 13.04 16.93
C ALA A 16 -4.94 12.14 18.11
N LEU A 17 -5.19 12.60 19.34
CA LEU A 17 -5.00 11.78 20.56
C LEU A 17 -5.94 10.59 20.57
N LEU A 18 -7.24 10.80 20.29
CA LEU A 18 -8.21 9.72 20.20
C LEU A 18 -7.81 8.69 19.13
N TYR A 19 -7.40 9.15 17.94
CA TYR A 19 -6.89 8.28 16.89
C TYR A 19 -5.65 7.49 17.35
N GLY A 20 -4.72 8.14 18.05
CA GLY A 20 -3.54 7.52 18.62
C GLY A 20 -3.88 6.38 19.58
N ILE A 21 -4.76 6.63 20.55
CA ILE A 21 -5.23 5.63 21.52
C ILE A 21 -5.86 4.43 20.80
N VAL A 22 -6.73 4.67 19.82
CA VAL A 22 -7.36 3.60 19.04
C VAL A 22 -6.32 2.76 18.28
N MET A 23 -5.30 3.39 17.69
CA MET A 23 -4.23 2.68 16.99
C MET A 23 -3.34 1.89 17.94
N GLU A 24 -3.02 2.41 19.13
CA GLU A 24 -2.28 1.70 20.16
C GLU A 24 -3.01 0.46 20.64
N ILE A 25 -4.30 0.58 20.95
CA ILE A 25 -5.15 -0.56 21.33
C ILE A 25 -5.15 -1.60 20.19
N ARG A 26 -5.40 -1.18 18.95
CA ARG A 26 -5.39 -2.08 17.79
C ARG A 26 -4.06 -2.82 17.66
N ASN A 27 -2.94 -2.12 17.80
CA ASN A 27 -1.60 -2.72 17.70
C ASN A 27 -1.33 -3.69 18.86
N GLY A 28 -1.76 -3.34 20.08
CA GLY A 28 -1.69 -4.21 21.25
C GLY A 28 -2.49 -5.51 21.05
N LEU A 29 -3.68 -5.45 20.45
CA LEU A 29 -4.49 -6.63 20.13
C LEU A 29 -3.83 -7.54 19.08
N TYR A 30 -3.12 -6.99 18.09
CA TYR A 30 -2.32 -7.79 17.15
C TYR A 30 -1.10 -8.43 17.85
N ALA A 31 -0.39 -7.67 18.68
CA ALA A 31 0.78 -8.16 19.42
C ALA A 31 0.41 -9.28 20.41
N ALA A 32 -0.76 -9.19 21.04
CA ALA A 32 -1.31 -10.22 21.92
C ALA A 32 -1.89 -11.43 21.15
N GLY A 33 -1.93 -11.41 19.81
CA GLY A 33 -2.48 -12.50 19.00
C GLY A 33 -4.01 -12.61 19.04
N ILE A 34 -4.71 -11.60 19.58
CA ILE A 34 -6.18 -11.55 19.69
C ILE A 34 -6.81 -11.32 18.31
N LEU A 35 -6.22 -10.43 17.51
CA LEU A 35 -6.67 -10.19 16.14
C LEU A 35 -6.09 -11.24 15.18
N LYS A 36 -6.96 -11.73 14.28
CA LYS A 36 -6.60 -12.77 13.30
C LYS A 36 -5.50 -12.28 12.36
N THR A 37 -4.44 -13.08 12.26
CA THR A 37 -3.34 -12.86 11.31
C THR A 37 -3.28 -14.04 10.33
N HIS A 38 -3.06 -13.74 9.06
CA HIS A 38 -2.91 -14.73 8.01
C HIS A 38 -1.43 -14.93 7.70
N ARG A 39 -0.97 -16.19 7.69
CA ARG A 39 0.37 -16.57 7.24
C ARG A 39 0.28 -17.19 5.87
N PHE A 40 1.18 -16.79 4.99
CA PHE A 40 1.29 -17.34 3.63
C PHE A 40 2.43 -18.35 3.58
N ALA A 41 2.29 -19.37 2.72
CA ALA A 41 3.34 -20.36 2.48
C ALA A 41 4.52 -19.80 1.64
N VAL A 42 4.41 -18.57 1.17
CA VAL A 42 5.43 -17.86 0.40
C VAL A 42 5.99 -16.68 1.19
N PRO A 43 7.25 -16.28 0.95
CA PRO A 43 7.80 -15.06 1.55
C PRO A 43 7.00 -13.83 1.14
N VAL A 44 6.72 -12.94 2.09
CA VAL A 44 6.00 -11.67 1.86
C VAL A 44 6.86 -10.52 2.36
N ILE A 45 7.09 -9.53 1.50
CA ILE A 45 7.76 -8.28 1.85
C ILE A 45 6.71 -7.17 1.85
N SER A 46 6.53 -6.52 3.01
CA SER A 46 5.63 -5.38 3.14
C SER A 46 6.41 -4.07 2.99
N VAL A 47 6.01 -3.24 2.02
CA VAL A 47 6.53 -1.87 1.86
C VAL A 47 5.47 -0.88 2.37
N GLY A 48 5.79 -0.17 3.44
CA GLY A 48 4.87 0.77 4.10
C GLY A 48 5.58 2.03 4.59
N ASN A 49 4.81 2.95 5.17
CA ASN A 49 5.32 4.15 5.82
C ASN A 49 4.39 4.57 6.98
N LEU A 50 4.92 5.32 7.94
CA LEU A 50 4.20 5.83 9.11
C LEU A 50 3.42 7.11 8.82
N THR A 51 3.82 7.88 7.81
CA THR A 51 3.18 9.16 7.46
C THR A 51 2.39 9.08 6.15
N THR A 52 1.31 9.87 6.09
CA THR A 52 0.53 10.08 4.87
C THR A 52 1.24 11.07 3.96
N GLY A 53 1.14 10.87 2.64
CA GLY A 53 1.78 11.73 1.63
C GLY A 53 2.81 11.01 0.78
N GLY A 54 3.51 11.78 -0.06
CA GLY A 54 4.51 11.30 -1.02
C GLY A 54 5.82 10.87 -0.35
N THR A 55 5.81 9.71 0.28
CA THR A 55 6.92 9.23 1.13
C THR A 55 7.83 8.23 0.42
N GLY A 56 7.87 8.27 -0.90
CA GLY A 56 8.74 7.39 -1.70
C GLY A 56 8.37 5.91 -1.74
N LYS A 57 7.21 5.49 -1.17
CA LYS A 57 6.75 4.09 -1.18
C LYS A 57 6.71 3.50 -2.59
N THR A 58 6.05 4.17 -3.53
CA THR A 58 5.90 3.66 -4.90
C THR A 58 7.23 3.55 -5.64
N PRO A 59 8.11 4.58 -5.68
CA PRO A 59 9.45 4.44 -6.25
C PRO A 59 10.27 3.33 -5.60
N PHE A 60 10.24 3.20 -4.27
CA PHE A 60 10.96 2.15 -3.55
C PHE A 60 10.44 0.75 -3.88
N THR A 61 9.12 0.57 -3.96
CA THR A 61 8.52 -0.71 -4.39
C THR A 61 8.97 -1.11 -5.79
N ILE A 62 8.98 -0.16 -6.74
CA ILE A 62 9.44 -0.41 -8.11
C ILE A 62 10.93 -0.79 -8.12
N TYR A 63 11.76 -0.05 -7.39
CA TYR A 63 13.18 -0.34 -7.25
C TYR A 63 13.42 -1.73 -6.66
N LEU A 64 12.79 -2.05 -5.53
CA LEU A 64 12.94 -3.33 -4.85
C LEU A 64 12.47 -4.50 -5.72
N ALA A 65 11.31 -4.38 -6.36
CA ALA A 65 10.82 -5.41 -7.27
C ALA A 65 11.77 -5.61 -8.47
N SER A 66 12.32 -4.52 -9.02
CA SER A 66 13.29 -4.57 -10.12
C SER A 66 14.59 -5.28 -9.72
N LEU A 67 15.06 -5.07 -8.49
CA LEU A 67 16.25 -5.74 -7.95
C LEU A 67 16.02 -7.23 -7.72
N LEU A 68 14.82 -7.61 -7.30
CA LEU A 68 14.51 -8.98 -6.89
C LEU A 68 13.99 -9.87 -8.03
N LYS A 69 13.51 -9.29 -9.15
CA LYS A 69 12.84 -10.05 -10.23
C LYS A 69 13.68 -11.19 -10.82
N GLU A 70 15.00 -11.02 -10.94
CA GLU A 70 15.89 -12.04 -11.52
C GLU A 70 16.05 -13.24 -10.61
N ARG A 71 16.14 -12.99 -9.29
CA ARG A 71 16.23 -14.03 -8.27
C ARG A 71 14.89 -14.69 -7.96
N TYR A 72 13.80 -13.95 -8.16
CA TYR A 72 12.43 -14.41 -7.87
C TYR A 72 11.52 -14.22 -9.09
N PRO A 73 11.58 -15.14 -10.08
CA PRO A 73 10.81 -15.01 -11.33
C PRO A 73 9.28 -14.97 -11.15
N ARG A 74 8.77 -15.43 -10.00
CA ARG A 74 7.34 -15.40 -9.63
C ARG A 74 6.98 -14.24 -8.69
N LEU A 75 7.87 -13.27 -8.51
CA LEU A 75 7.61 -12.08 -7.70
C LEU A 75 6.35 -11.38 -8.21
N THR A 76 5.44 -11.05 -7.30
CA THR A 76 4.17 -10.40 -7.61
C THR A 76 3.97 -9.23 -6.67
N VAL A 77 3.63 -8.07 -7.21
CA VAL A 77 3.32 -6.89 -6.41
C VAL A 77 1.82 -6.86 -6.14
N VAL A 78 1.44 -6.73 -4.87
CA VAL A 78 0.04 -6.55 -4.46
C VAL A 78 -0.12 -5.14 -3.93
N SER A 79 -1.10 -4.42 -4.46
CA SER A 79 -1.46 -3.07 -3.98
C SER A 79 -2.93 -3.01 -3.60
N ARG A 80 -3.31 -2.03 -2.77
CA ARG A 80 -4.71 -1.80 -2.39
C ARG A 80 -5.56 -1.24 -3.54
N GLY A 81 -4.91 -0.54 -4.49
CA GLY A 81 -5.61 0.17 -5.56
C GLY A 81 -6.53 1.28 -5.04
N TYR A 82 -5.96 2.21 -4.27
CA TYR A 82 -6.71 3.35 -3.74
C TYR A 82 -7.39 4.15 -4.85
N GLY A 83 -8.66 4.51 -4.66
CA GLY A 83 -9.44 5.28 -5.64
C GLY A 83 -9.93 4.48 -6.87
N ARG A 84 -9.66 3.17 -6.95
CA ARG A 84 -10.08 2.34 -8.07
C ARG A 84 -11.60 2.15 -8.13
N LYS A 85 -12.15 1.98 -9.34
CA LYS A 85 -13.58 1.67 -9.53
C LYS A 85 -13.92 0.17 -9.47
N SER A 86 -12.95 -0.71 -9.67
CA SER A 86 -13.17 -2.17 -9.57
C SER A 86 -13.29 -2.62 -8.10
N LYS A 87 -13.83 -3.82 -7.88
CA LYS A 87 -13.94 -4.45 -6.56
C LYS A 87 -13.32 -5.85 -6.57
N GLY A 88 -12.95 -6.32 -5.38
CA GLY A 88 -12.36 -7.64 -5.19
C GLY A 88 -10.94 -7.74 -5.76
N LEU A 89 -10.40 -8.97 -5.75
CA LEU A 89 -9.10 -9.27 -6.32
C LEU A 89 -9.15 -9.09 -7.84
N GLN A 90 -8.23 -8.32 -8.40
CA GLN A 90 -8.11 -8.09 -9.84
C GLN A 90 -6.65 -8.11 -10.27
N VAL A 91 -6.41 -8.56 -11.50
CA VAL A 91 -5.07 -8.56 -12.11
C VAL A 91 -4.90 -7.31 -12.94
N VAL A 92 -3.99 -6.43 -12.53
CA VAL A 92 -3.65 -5.19 -13.27
C VAL A 92 -2.68 -5.49 -14.40
N SER A 93 -1.66 -6.32 -14.13
CA SER A 93 -0.71 -6.84 -15.11
C SER A 93 -0.41 -8.29 -14.79
N ASN A 94 -0.28 -9.12 -15.82
CA ASN A 94 0.15 -10.51 -15.69
C ASN A 94 1.67 -10.69 -15.89
N GLY A 95 2.45 -9.59 -15.91
CA GLY A 95 3.88 -9.63 -16.16
C GLY A 95 4.26 -9.79 -17.65
N ASN A 96 3.29 -9.70 -18.56
CA ASN A 96 3.53 -9.61 -20.01
C ASN A 96 2.73 -8.48 -20.64
N ARG A 97 1.52 -8.23 -20.15
CA ARG A 97 0.63 -7.17 -20.62
C ARG A 97 -0.17 -6.58 -19.46
N ILE A 98 -0.57 -5.33 -19.64
CA ILE A 98 -1.49 -4.64 -18.75
C ILE A 98 -2.92 -5.03 -19.12
N LEU A 99 -3.68 -5.43 -18.12
CA LEU A 99 -5.04 -5.98 -18.24
C LEU A 99 -6.10 -4.99 -17.76
N LEU A 100 -5.73 -3.99 -16.95
CA LEU A 100 -6.65 -3.00 -16.42
C LEU A 100 -6.19 -1.58 -16.69
N SER A 101 -7.16 -0.69 -16.90
CA SER A 101 -6.93 0.74 -17.02
C SER A 101 -6.69 1.40 -15.66
N PRO A 102 -6.03 2.58 -15.60
CA PRO A 102 -5.84 3.34 -14.36
C PRO A 102 -7.15 3.59 -13.60
N LYS A 103 -8.26 3.85 -14.31
CA LYS A 103 -9.58 4.05 -13.69
C LYS A 103 -10.09 2.79 -12.97
N ALA A 104 -9.75 1.61 -13.48
CA ALA A 104 -10.15 0.33 -12.93
C ALA A 104 -9.18 -0.19 -11.86
N SER A 105 -7.87 0.07 -11.98
CA SER A 105 -6.84 -0.40 -11.04
C SER A 105 -6.46 0.61 -9.95
N GLY A 106 -6.70 1.90 -10.18
CA GLY A 106 -6.07 3.01 -9.49
C GLY A 106 -4.77 3.43 -10.19
N ASP A 107 -4.38 4.69 -9.98
CA ASP A 107 -3.23 5.30 -10.66
C ASP A 107 -1.89 4.70 -10.21
N GLU A 108 -1.73 4.47 -8.91
CA GLU A 108 -0.50 3.91 -8.34
C GLU A 108 -0.22 2.46 -8.84
N PRO A 109 -1.16 1.50 -8.78
CA PRO A 109 -0.93 0.17 -9.33
C PRO A 109 -0.71 0.17 -10.84
N SER A 110 -1.38 1.07 -11.58
CA SER A 110 -1.17 1.20 -13.01
C SER A 110 0.26 1.67 -13.30
N LEU A 111 0.75 2.68 -12.57
CA LEU A 111 2.13 3.15 -12.69
C LEU A 111 3.14 2.05 -12.40
N ILE A 112 2.94 1.29 -11.32
CA ILE A 112 3.80 0.14 -10.97
C ILE A 112 3.80 -0.89 -12.10
N ALA A 113 2.62 -1.25 -12.62
CA ALA A 113 2.47 -2.21 -13.72
C ALA A 113 3.18 -1.76 -15.01
N HIS A 114 3.13 -0.47 -15.35
CA HIS A 114 3.86 0.08 -16.49
C HIS A 114 5.38 0.08 -16.29
N LYS A 115 5.87 0.28 -15.06
CA LYS A 115 7.32 0.27 -14.76
C LYS A 115 7.89 -1.13 -14.61
N LEU A 116 7.07 -2.10 -14.22
CA LEU A 116 7.46 -3.49 -14.02
C LEU A 116 6.81 -4.40 -15.06
N SER A 117 7.20 -4.25 -16.33
CA SER A 117 6.59 -4.97 -17.46
C SER A 117 6.66 -6.50 -17.32
N ALA A 118 7.68 -7.03 -16.65
CA ALA A 118 7.92 -8.46 -16.43
C ALA A 118 7.40 -8.98 -15.06
N THR A 119 6.65 -8.18 -14.30
CA THR A 119 6.20 -8.52 -12.95
C THR A 119 4.69 -8.40 -12.85
N PRO A 120 3.98 -9.46 -12.42
CA PRO A 120 2.56 -9.37 -12.15
C PRO A 120 2.23 -8.33 -11.08
N VAL A 121 1.15 -7.58 -11.30
CA VAL A 121 0.61 -6.59 -10.35
C VAL A 121 -0.86 -6.88 -10.12
N LEU A 122 -1.23 -7.05 -8.85
CA LEU A 122 -2.58 -7.35 -8.40
C LEU A 122 -3.12 -6.19 -7.54
N VAL A 123 -4.43 -6.01 -7.58
CA VAL A 123 -5.13 -5.13 -6.64
C VAL A 123 -6.21 -5.90 -5.88
N ALA A 124 -6.29 -5.68 -4.56
CA ALA A 124 -7.24 -6.34 -3.67
C ALA A 124 -7.88 -5.32 -2.72
#